data_AF-A0A970BW51-F1
#
_entry.id   AF-A0A970BW51-F1
#
_cell.length_a   1.000
_cell.length_b   1.000
_cell.length_c   1.000
_cell.angle_alpha   90.00
_cell.angle_beta   90.00
_cell.angle_gamma   90.00
#
_symmetry.space_group_name_H-M   'P 1'
#
loop_
_entity.id
_entity.type
_entity.pdbx_description
1 polymer ?
#
loop_
_entity_poly.entity_id
_entity_poly.type
_entity_poly.pdbx_seq_one_letter_code
_entity_poly.pdbx_strand_id
1 'polypeptide(L)'
;MAWSNAVHGYWCNAKTYPTTCRWCGAEVFFFSCDCGCKVFFDSLGPPWPIHECSPEHRYAQAESILGKEGLARAMSRFMMTPLNWGPESGVEERYSQQVIQRKRQPAPPRPRLVRQDPAPGRTVAAVGRLREVAPRIDVHQVLAVPADSVIGFQLLGTLAQEDHARITLHTGDLSKEDGQSYTCLVPHRLLRTAGAAHGDQVFFSLHALDIPGVRCVWVCDAIEGL
;
A
#
# COMPACT_ATOMS: atom_id res chain seq x y z
N MET A 1 18.74 -21.43 12.61
CA MET A 1 17.90 -20.38 13.21
C MET A 1 17.19 -19.66 12.08
N ALA A 2 15.91 -19.95 11.85
CA ALA A 2 15.12 -19.33 10.81
C ALA A 2 14.66 -17.95 11.31
N TRP A 3 15.17 -16.89 10.70
CA TRP A 3 14.68 -15.53 10.94
C TRP A 3 13.36 -15.40 10.17
N SER A 4 12.24 -15.42 10.87
CA SER A 4 10.95 -15.09 10.28
C SER A 4 11.01 -13.64 9.80
N ASN A 5 10.75 -13.40 8.51
CA ASN A 5 10.65 -12.04 7.95
C ASN A 5 9.66 -11.23 8.80
N ALA A 6 10.13 -10.11 9.35
CA ALA A 6 9.26 -9.21 10.12
C ALA A 6 8.14 -8.69 9.19
N VAL A 7 6.89 -8.97 9.57
CA VAL A 7 5.68 -8.57 8.82
C VAL A 7 5.52 -7.04 8.80
N HIS A 8 6.14 -6.35 9.76
CA HIS A 8 6.17 -4.90 9.87
C HIS A 8 7.61 -4.41 10.11
N GLY A 9 8.00 -3.33 9.43
CA GLY A 9 9.29 -2.68 9.60
C GLY A 9 9.17 -1.16 9.68
N TYR A 10 10.29 -0.45 9.51
CA TYR A 10 10.35 1.01 9.67
C TYR A 10 9.37 1.77 8.74
N TRP A 11 9.05 1.20 7.58
CA TRP A 11 8.10 1.75 6.61
C TRP A 11 6.64 1.75 7.08
N CYS A 12 6.32 1.07 8.18
CA CYS A 12 4.97 0.90 8.68
C CYS A 12 4.62 1.86 9.84
N ASN A 13 5.57 2.73 10.23
CA ASN A 13 5.43 3.67 11.36
C ASN A 13 4.89 2.98 12.63
N ALA A 14 5.39 1.77 12.89
CA ALA A 14 4.93 0.94 13.99
C ALA A 14 5.34 1.56 15.34
N LYS A 15 4.39 1.67 16.26
CA LYS A 15 4.56 2.23 17.60
C LYS A 15 4.07 1.24 18.64
N THR A 16 4.87 1.05 19.67
CA THR A 16 4.51 0.23 20.84
C THR A 16 4.76 1.03 22.09
N TYR A 17 3.81 1.06 23.02
CA TYR A 17 3.96 1.76 24.29
C TYR A 17 3.30 0.99 25.44
N PRO A 18 3.83 1.08 26.66
CA PRO A 18 3.23 0.48 27.84
C PRO A 18 1.89 1.15 28.17
N THR A 19 0.93 0.37 28.62
CA THR A 19 -0.40 0.83 29.04
C THR A 19 -1.01 -0.19 30.00
N THR A 20 -2.21 0.10 30.52
CA THR A 20 -2.97 -0.84 31.34
C THR A 20 -4.15 -1.38 30.55
N CYS A 21 -4.33 -2.70 30.56
CA CYS A 21 -5.49 -3.32 29.99
C CYS A 21 -6.74 -2.83 30.73
N ARG A 22 -7.62 -2.10 30.04
CA ARG A 22 -8.85 -1.55 30.63
C ARG A 22 -9.86 -2.60 31.11
N TRP A 23 -9.59 -3.88 30.87
CA TRP A 23 -10.49 -4.98 31.22
C TRP A 23 -10.01 -5.75 32.43
N CYS A 24 -8.76 -6.22 32.44
CA CYS A 24 -8.21 -6.98 33.57
C CYS A 24 -7.32 -6.14 34.49
N GLY A 25 -6.97 -4.91 34.09
CA GLY A 25 -6.06 -4.03 34.83
C GLY A 25 -4.58 -4.36 34.69
N ALA A 26 -4.22 -5.43 33.97
CA ALA A 26 -2.83 -5.85 33.79
C ALA A 26 -2.01 -4.79 33.03
N GLU A 27 -0.74 -4.65 33.39
CA GLU A 27 0.24 -3.88 32.61
C GLU A 27 0.53 -4.64 31.31
N VAL A 28 0.35 -3.97 30.18
CA VAL A 28 0.44 -4.54 28.83
C VAL A 28 1.12 -3.55 27.89
N PHE A 29 1.47 -4.00 26.69
CA PHE A 29 2.03 -3.16 25.64
C PHE A 29 1.06 -3.05 24.48
N PHE A 30 0.67 -1.83 24.09
CA PHE A 30 -0.19 -1.61 22.93
C PHE A 30 0.65 -1.34 21.69
N PHE A 31 0.48 -2.18 20.67
CA PHE A 31 1.08 -2.04 19.36
C PHE A 31 0.07 -1.44 18.37
N SER A 32 0.52 -0.49 17.55
CA SER A 32 -0.23 0.05 16.42
C SER A 32 0.66 0.42 15.24
N CYS A 33 0.12 0.42 14.02
CA CYS A 33 0.84 0.83 12.82
C CYS A 33 -0.07 1.49 11.77
N ASP A 34 0.52 2.09 10.73
CA ASP A 34 -0.21 2.80 9.68
C ASP A 34 -0.95 1.86 8.71
N CYS A 35 -0.61 0.56 8.71
CA CYS A 35 -1.40 -0.47 8.02
C CYS A 35 -2.71 -0.83 8.76
N GLY A 36 -2.95 -0.26 9.95
CA GLY A 36 -4.19 -0.43 10.71
C GLY A 36 -4.20 -1.59 11.72
N CYS A 37 -3.09 -2.32 11.88
CA CYS A 37 -2.97 -3.38 12.88
C CYS A 37 -2.95 -2.78 14.29
N LYS A 38 -3.66 -3.42 15.23
CA LYS A 38 -3.71 -3.05 16.66
C LYS A 38 -3.74 -4.31 17.51
N VAL A 39 -2.79 -4.48 18.42
CA VAL A 39 -2.65 -5.68 19.25
C VAL A 39 -2.14 -5.27 20.64
N PHE A 40 -2.54 -6.00 21.68
CA PHE A 40 -1.95 -5.89 23.01
C PHE A 40 -1.02 -7.09 23.24
N PHE A 41 0.14 -6.85 23.86
CA PHE A 41 1.10 -7.88 24.25
C PHE A 41 1.32 -7.86 25.76
N ASP A 42 1.56 -9.01 26.37
CA ASP A 42 1.93 -9.11 27.79
C ASP A 42 3.38 -8.66 28.04
N SER A 43 4.28 -8.89 27.09
CA SER A 43 5.67 -8.47 27.17
C SER A 43 6.28 -8.22 25.79
N LEU A 44 7.36 -7.43 25.76
CA LEU A 44 8.11 -7.18 24.54
C LEU A 44 9.26 -8.19 24.39
N GLY A 45 9.42 -8.72 23.18
CA GLY A 45 10.44 -9.69 22.82
C GLY A 45 9.83 -10.99 22.30
N PRO A 46 10.53 -11.73 21.41
CA PRO A 46 10.09 -13.06 20.99
C PRO A 46 9.82 -13.95 22.21
N PRO A 47 8.67 -14.67 22.29
CA PRO A 47 7.72 -15.01 21.23
C PRO A 47 6.59 -13.99 20.93
N TRP A 48 6.65 -12.75 21.45
CA TRP A 48 5.60 -11.74 21.34
C TRP A 48 4.24 -12.23 21.88
N PRO A 49 4.15 -12.50 23.19
CA PRO A 49 2.94 -13.07 23.79
C PRO A 49 1.77 -12.08 23.67
N ILE A 50 0.76 -12.45 22.87
CA ILE A 50 -0.47 -11.66 22.70
C ILE A 50 -1.24 -11.69 24.02
N HIS A 51 -1.69 -10.53 24.46
CA HIS A 51 -2.49 -10.39 25.67
C HIS A 51 -3.90 -10.96 25.46
N GLU A 52 -4.16 -12.14 26.01
CA GLU A 52 -5.45 -12.83 25.94
C GLU A 52 -6.40 -12.35 27.03
N CYS A 53 -7.05 -11.21 26.82
CA CYS A 53 -8.17 -10.81 27.67
C CYS A 53 -9.48 -11.41 27.14
N SER A 54 -9.80 -12.63 27.57
CA SER A 54 -11.08 -13.29 27.20
C SER A 54 -12.30 -12.49 27.72
N PRO A 55 -13.42 -12.43 26.96
CA PRO A 55 -14.71 -12.00 27.50
C PRO A 55 -15.11 -12.74 28.79
N GLU A 56 -14.63 -13.97 28.98
CA GLU A 56 -14.89 -14.80 30.17
C GLU A 56 -14.24 -14.21 31.43
N HIS A 57 -13.10 -13.50 31.30
CA HIS A 57 -12.48 -12.76 32.40
C HIS A 57 -13.38 -11.62 32.92
N ARG A 58 -14.25 -11.06 32.07
CA ARG A 58 -15.25 -10.06 32.49
C ARG A 58 -16.28 -10.64 33.45
N TYR A 59 -16.71 -11.88 33.20
CA TYR A 59 -17.73 -12.54 34.02
C TYR A 59 -17.13 -13.11 35.30
N ALA A 60 -15.95 -13.74 35.22
CA ALA A 60 -15.28 -14.33 36.37
C ALA A 60 -14.90 -13.29 37.43
N GLN A 61 -14.37 -12.12 37.01
CA GLN A 61 -13.98 -11.07 37.96
C GLN A 61 -15.22 -10.39 38.58
N ALA A 62 -16.25 -10.11 37.79
CA ALA A 62 -17.50 -9.54 38.30
C ALA A 62 -18.26 -10.52 39.21
N GLU A 63 -18.23 -11.82 38.91
CA GLU A 63 -18.78 -12.89 39.74
C GLU A 63 -18.01 -13.01 41.06
N SER A 64 -16.69 -12.89 41.05
CA SER A 64 -15.88 -12.95 42.28
C SER A 64 -16.16 -11.79 43.25
N ILE A 65 -16.54 -10.62 42.73
CA ILE A 65 -16.80 -9.40 43.52
C ILE A 65 -18.27 -9.35 43.99
N LEU A 66 -19.22 -9.78 43.15
CA LEU A 66 -20.66 -9.62 43.40
C LEU A 66 -21.37 -10.93 43.78
N GLY A 67 -20.71 -12.08 43.60
CA GLY A 67 -21.34 -13.40 43.65
C GLY A 67 -22.23 -13.67 42.43
N LYS A 68 -22.52 -14.95 42.12
CA LYS A 68 -23.35 -15.37 40.98
C LYS A 68 -24.71 -14.66 40.93
N GLU A 69 -25.39 -14.56 42.06
CA GLU A 69 -26.70 -13.90 42.13
C GLU A 69 -26.63 -12.37 42.06
N GLY A 70 -25.55 -11.78 42.57
CA GLY A 70 -25.31 -10.34 42.48
C GLY A 70 -24.97 -9.94 41.05
N LEU A 71 -24.17 -10.76 40.36
CA LEU A 71 -23.88 -10.61 38.94
C LEU A 71 -25.14 -10.79 38.09
N ALA A 72 -25.96 -11.82 38.34
CA ALA A 72 -27.21 -12.04 37.63
C ALA A 72 -28.20 -10.86 37.80
N ARG A 73 -28.32 -10.32 39.02
CA ARG A 73 -29.11 -9.10 39.28
C ARG A 73 -28.52 -7.86 38.63
N ALA A 74 -27.20 -7.70 38.64
CA ALA A 74 -26.51 -6.58 38.00
C ALA A 74 -26.63 -6.62 36.47
N MET A 75 -26.48 -7.80 35.87
CA MET A 75 -26.67 -8.04 34.43
C MET A 75 -28.14 -7.89 34.02
N SER A 76 -29.08 -8.36 34.84
CA SER A 76 -30.52 -8.15 34.62
C SER A 76 -30.89 -6.66 34.66
N ARG A 77 -30.30 -5.87 35.57
CA ARG A 77 -30.42 -4.41 35.56
C ARG A 77 -29.75 -3.80 34.33
N PHE A 78 -28.54 -4.23 33.96
CA PHE A 78 -27.84 -3.71 32.78
C PHE A 78 -28.53 -4.02 31.44
N MET A 79 -29.25 -5.15 31.33
CA MET A 79 -30.00 -5.53 30.13
C MET A 79 -31.43 -4.99 30.08
N MET A 80 -32.00 -4.55 31.22
CA MET A 80 -33.36 -3.95 31.28
C MET A 80 -33.39 -2.46 31.58
N THR A 81 -32.25 -1.82 31.80
CA THR A 81 -32.18 -0.35 31.76
C THR A 81 -32.07 0.03 30.28
N PRO A 82 -33.04 0.76 29.69
CA PRO A 82 -32.79 1.44 28.43
C PRO A 82 -31.56 2.32 28.70
N LEU A 83 -30.47 2.10 27.99
CA LEU A 83 -29.23 2.87 28.13
C LEU A 83 -29.55 4.37 28.10
N ASN A 84 -29.68 4.98 29.28
CA ASN A 84 -29.72 6.41 29.43
C ASN A 84 -28.27 6.89 29.37
N TRP A 85 -27.74 6.88 28.15
CA TRP A 85 -26.46 7.47 27.80
C TRP A 85 -26.59 8.99 27.95
N GLY A 86 -26.33 9.50 29.16
CA GLY A 86 -26.04 10.93 29.38
C GLY A 86 -24.78 11.35 28.61
N PRO A 87 -24.51 12.66 28.46
CA PRO A 87 -24.19 13.37 27.21
C PRO A 87 -22.80 13.12 26.59
N GLU A 88 -22.35 11.87 26.51
CA GLU A 88 -21.32 11.46 25.54
C GLU A 88 -21.91 11.09 24.16
N SER A 89 -23.23 11.24 24.02
CA SER A 89 -23.94 11.17 22.74
C SER A 89 -23.33 12.11 21.71
N GLY A 90 -22.66 13.18 22.11
CA GLY A 90 -21.93 14.04 21.18
C GLY A 90 -20.87 13.30 20.36
N VAL A 91 -20.03 12.45 20.95
CA VAL A 91 -18.89 11.87 20.22
C VAL A 91 -19.31 10.64 19.42
N GLU A 92 -20.10 9.77 20.03
CA GLU A 92 -20.55 8.54 19.37
C GLU A 92 -21.64 8.82 18.34
N GLU A 93 -22.51 9.81 18.56
CA GLU A 93 -23.45 10.25 17.53
C GLU A 93 -22.76 11.07 16.45
N ARG A 94 -21.77 11.94 16.77
CA ARG A 94 -20.95 12.58 15.72
C ARG A 94 -20.18 11.54 14.92
N TYR A 95 -19.62 10.52 15.55
CA TYR A 95 -18.91 9.45 14.85
C TYR A 95 -19.87 8.63 13.99
N SER A 96 -21.01 8.21 14.54
CA SER A 96 -22.03 7.46 13.82
C SER A 96 -22.61 8.28 12.67
N GLN A 97 -22.93 9.56 12.88
CA GLN A 97 -23.39 10.47 11.84
C GLN A 97 -22.30 10.77 10.82
N GLN A 98 -21.02 10.89 11.19
CA GLN A 98 -19.90 11.04 10.25
C GLN A 98 -19.67 9.77 9.44
N VAL A 99 -19.80 8.58 10.03
CA VAL A 99 -19.69 7.30 9.33
C VAL A 99 -20.89 7.10 8.40
N ILE A 100 -22.11 7.44 8.84
CA ILE A 100 -23.32 7.40 8.01
C ILE A 100 -23.22 8.44 6.88
N GLN A 101 -22.72 9.65 7.15
CA GLN A 101 -22.46 10.67 6.13
C GLN A 101 -21.39 10.20 5.14
N ARG A 102 -20.28 9.61 5.61
CA ARG A 102 -19.23 9.04 4.73
C ARG A 102 -19.72 7.85 3.91
N LYS A 103 -20.62 7.02 4.45
CA LYS A 103 -21.28 5.94 3.69
C LYS A 103 -22.29 6.46 2.66
N ARG A 104 -22.90 7.61 2.92
CA ARG A 104 -23.83 8.29 2.01
C ARG A 104 -23.11 9.14 0.96
N GLN A 105 -21.91 9.61 1.25
CA GLN A 105 -21.07 10.26 0.26
C GLN A 105 -20.61 9.20 -0.74
N PRO A 106 -20.90 9.38 -2.04
CA PRO A 106 -20.28 8.53 -3.05
C PRO A 106 -18.77 8.65 -2.86
N ALA A 107 -18.06 7.51 -2.88
CA ALA A 107 -16.61 7.51 -2.84
C ALA A 107 -16.10 8.51 -3.90
N PRO A 108 -15.14 9.39 -3.56
CA PRO A 108 -14.59 10.30 -4.55
C PRO A 108 -14.18 9.47 -5.77
N PRO A 109 -14.49 9.95 -6.99
CA PRO A 109 -14.16 9.22 -8.20
C PRO A 109 -12.67 8.90 -8.16
N ARG A 110 -12.33 7.62 -8.32
CA ARG A 110 -10.92 7.23 -8.38
C ARG A 110 -10.32 7.97 -9.57
N PRO A 111 -9.19 8.69 -9.40
CA PRO A 111 -8.55 9.38 -10.51
C PRO A 111 -8.32 8.37 -11.63
N ARG A 112 -8.81 8.71 -12.82
CA ARG A 112 -8.77 7.80 -13.95
C ARG A 112 -7.36 7.84 -14.52
N LEU A 113 -6.63 6.73 -14.38
CA LEU A 113 -5.34 6.58 -15.03
C LEU A 113 -5.56 6.25 -16.50
N VAL A 114 -5.18 7.17 -17.38
CA VAL A 114 -5.25 7.01 -18.83
C VAL A 114 -3.90 6.55 -19.34
N ARG A 115 -3.86 5.33 -19.87
CA ARG A 115 -2.67 4.81 -20.55
C ARG A 115 -2.34 5.69 -21.76
N GLN A 116 -1.08 6.08 -21.85
CA GLN A 116 -0.55 6.85 -22.98
C GLN A 116 0.20 5.90 -23.91
N ASP A 117 -0.38 5.60 -25.06
CA ASP A 117 0.31 4.81 -26.07
C ASP A 117 1.33 5.66 -26.86
N PRO A 118 2.46 5.07 -27.26
CA PRO A 118 3.47 5.73 -28.07
C PRO A 118 2.95 5.96 -29.48
N ALA A 119 3.30 7.10 -30.06
CA ALA A 119 3.01 7.46 -31.44
C ALA A 119 4.32 7.90 -32.13
N PRO A 120 4.54 7.59 -33.41
CA PRO A 120 5.81 7.89 -34.09
C PRO A 120 6.23 9.36 -33.90
N GLY A 121 7.50 9.57 -33.52
CA GLY A 121 8.08 10.90 -33.31
C GLY A 121 7.64 11.63 -32.04
N ARG A 122 6.77 11.05 -31.22
CA ARG A 122 6.34 11.66 -29.95
C ARG A 122 7.44 11.56 -28.89
N THR A 123 7.63 12.62 -28.13
CA THR A 123 8.49 12.65 -26.94
C THR A 123 7.70 13.12 -25.72
N VAL A 124 8.17 12.76 -24.53
CA VAL A 124 7.56 13.12 -23.24
C VAL A 124 8.66 13.38 -22.23
N ALA A 125 8.63 14.52 -21.55
CA ALA A 125 9.47 14.78 -20.38
C ALA A 125 8.58 15.22 -19.22
N ALA A 126 8.66 14.53 -18.09
CA ALA A 126 7.76 14.77 -16.97
C ALA A 126 8.33 14.28 -15.64
N VAL A 127 7.68 14.69 -14.56
CA VAL A 127 7.86 14.10 -13.23
C VAL A 127 6.74 13.08 -13.01
N GLY A 128 7.09 11.89 -12.56
CA GLY A 128 6.13 10.84 -12.25
C GLY A 128 6.56 9.96 -11.11
N ARG A 129 5.65 9.09 -10.69
CA ARG A 129 5.91 8.05 -9.69
C ARG A 129 6.15 6.72 -10.39
N LEU A 130 7.23 6.03 -10.02
CA LEU A 130 7.53 4.68 -10.49
C LEU A 130 6.58 3.68 -9.84
N ARG A 131 5.80 2.94 -10.63
CA ARG A 131 4.73 2.04 -10.15
C ARG A 131 5.00 0.57 -10.38
N GLU A 132 5.75 0.23 -11.40
CA GLU A 132 6.12 -1.15 -11.68
C GLU A 132 7.53 -1.17 -12.22
N VAL A 133 8.28 -2.19 -11.83
CA VAL A 133 9.65 -2.43 -12.31
C VAL A 133 9.80 -3.92 -12.59
N ALA A 134 9.94 -4.27 -13.87
CA ALA A 134 10.39 -5.57 -14.31
C ALA A 134 11.87 -5.46 -14.71
N PRO A 135 12.82 -5.81 -13.80
CA PRO A 135 14.21 -5.37 -13.87
C PRO A 135 15.03 -6.00 -15.01
N ARG A 136 14.57 -7.15 -15.53
CA ARG A 136 15.15 -7.82 -16.69
C ARG A 136 14.02 -8.32 -17.57
N ILE A 137 14.04 -7.91 -18.83
CA ILE A 137 13.11 -8.38 -19.84
C ILE A 137 13.89 -8.81 -21.08
N ASP A 138 13.36 -9.81 -21.77
CA ASP A 138 13.81 -10.12 -23.12
C ASP A 138 13.09 -9.20 -24.10
N VAL A 139 13.83 -8.23 -24.68
CA VAL A 139 13.30 -7.25 -25.62
C VAL A 139 12.76 -7.94 -26.89
N HIS A 140 13.38 -9.03 -27.34
CA HIS A 140 12.91 -9.82 -28.48
C HIS A 140 11.54 -10.43 -28.20
N GLN A 141 11.37 -11.02 -27.02
CA GLN A 141 10.09 -11.58 -26.58
C GLN A 141 9.02 -10.49 -26.41
N VAL A 142 9.36 -9.36 -25.78
CA VAL A 142 8.43 -8.24 -25.53
C VAL A 142 7.92 -7.64 -26.84
N LEU A 143 8.78 -7.58 -27.85
CA LEU A 143 8.47 -7.00 -29.16
C LEU A 143 8.06 -8.04 -30.21
N ALA A 144 8.00 -9.32 -29.85
CA ALA A 144 7.73 -10.42 -30.78
C ALA A 144 8.66 -10.42 -32.02
N VAL A 145 9.93 -10.07 -31.82
CA VAL A 145 10.98 -10.07 -32.85
C VAL A 145 11.89 -11.27 -32.60
N PRO A 146 12.13 -12.20 -33.55
CA PRO A 146 13.00 -13.35 -33.33
C PRO A 146 14.44 -12.94 -32.98
N ALA A 147 15.01 -13.57 -31.95
CA ALA A 147 16.37 -13.27 -31.45
C ALA A 147 17.50 -13.77 -32.37
N ASP A 148 17.22 -14.78 -33.18
CA ASP A 148 18.12 -15.39 -34.16
C ASP A 148 18.07 -14.70 -35.54
N SER A 149 17.18 -13.71 -35.72
CA SER A 149 17.02 -13.01 -36.98
C SER A 149 17.97 -11.81 -37.08
N VAL A 150 18.86 -11.81 -38.08
CA VAL A 150 19.71 -10.66 -38.43
C VAL A 150 18.88 -9.40 -38.70
N ILE A 151 17.73 -9.57 -39.37
CA ILE A 151 16.77 -8.49 -39.64
C ILE A 151 16.18 -7.98 -38.32
N GLY A 152 15.86 -8.89 -37.40
CA GLY A 152 15.36 -8.54 -36.07
C GLY A 152 16.35 -7.70 -35.27
N PHE A 153 17.63 -8.09 -35.26
CA PHE A 153 18.69 -7.32 -34.62
C PHE A 153 18.85 -5.92 -35.23
N GLN A 154 18.81 -5.83 -36.56
CA GLN A 154 18.88 -4.54 -37.27
C GLN A 154 17.67 -3.64 -36.99
N LEU A 155 16.46 -4.21 -36.90
CA LEU A 155 15.23 -3.48 -36.59
C LEU A 155 15.23 -2.92 -35.15
N LEU A 156 15.76 -3.68 -34.19
CA LEU A 156 15.82 -3.27 -32.79
C LEU A 156 16.95 -2.26 -32.52
N GLY A 157 18.00 -2.25 -33.33
CA GLY A 157 19.08 -1.28 -33.23
C GLY A 157 19.73 -1.29 -31.85
N THR A 158 19.71 -0.14 -31.16
CA THR A 158 20.29 0.00 -29.81
C THR A 158 19.53 -0.81 -28.75
N LEU A 159 18.24 -1.10 -28.96
CA LEU A 159 17.46 -1.88 -28.00
C LEU A 159 17.96 -3.32 -27.83
N ALA A 160 18.58 -3.89 -28.86
CA ALA A 160 19.16 -5.25 -28.80
C ALA A 160 20.60 -5.27 -28.25
N GLN A 161 21.22 -4.11 -28.04
CA GLN A 161 22.63 -4.02 -27.64
C GLN A 161 22.83 -3.99 -26.13
N GLU A 162 21.79 -3.66 -25.36
CA GLU A 162 21.87 -3.54 -23.91
C GLU A 162 20.69 -4.18 -23.19
N ASP A 163 20.90 -4.58 -21.93
CA ASP A 163 19.84 -5.09 -21.07
C ASP A 163 18.84 -3.98 -20.76
N HIS A 164 17.55 -4.30 -20.91
CA HIS A 164 16.46 -3.39 -20.59
C HIS A 164 15.62 -3.91 -19.42
N ALA A 165 15.04 -2.97 -18.69
CA ALA A 165 13.92 -3.18 -17.79
C ALA A 165 12.65 -2.64 -18.43
N ARG A 166 11.48 -3.15 -18.01
CA ARG A 166 10.18 -2.53 -18.29
C ARG A 166 9.71 -1.82 -17.04
N ILE A 167 9.37 -0.54 -17.17
CA ILE A 167 8.84 0.25 -16.06
C ILE A 167 7.49 0.86 -16.42
N THR A 168 6.67 1.11 -15.40
CA THR A 168 5.42 1.86 -15.53
C THR A 168 5.49 3.11 -14.65
N LEU A 169 5.27 4.28 -15.26
CA LEU A 169 5.36 5.60 -14.65
C LEU A 169 3.99 6.27 -14.65
N HIS A 170 3.56 6.79 -13.51
CA HIS A 170 2.32 7.56 -13.41
C HIS A 170 2.63 9.05 -13.22
N THR A 171 2.10 9.90 -14.08
CA THR A 171 2.18 11.36 -13.97
C THR A 171 0.81 11.97 -13.71
N GLY A 172 0.82 13.26 -13.36
CA GLY A 172 -0.37 14.00 -12.98
C GLY A 172 -0.54 14.10 -11.46
N ASP A 173 -1.36 15.06 -11.07
CA ASP A 173 -1.77 15.26 -9.69
C ASP A 173 -2.82 14.21 -9.34
N LEU A 174 -2.58 13.39 -8.31
CA LEU A 174 -3.55 12.39 -7.85
C LEU A 174 -4.88 13.02 -7.39
N SER A 175 -4.90 14.35 -7.17
CA SER A 175 -6.12 15.10 -6.84
C SER A 175 -6.91 15.59 -8.06
N LYS A 176 -6.35 15.53 -9.27
CA LYS A 176 -7.04 15.87 -10.52
C LYS A 176 -7.61 14.61 -11.18
N GLU A 177 -8.67 14.81 -11.97
CA GLU A 177 -9.53 13.72 -12.46
C GLU A 177 -8.82 12.70 -13.34
N ASP A 178 -7.76 13.09 -14.07
CA ASP A 178 -7.04 12.19 -14.97
C ASP A 178 -5.52 12.20 -14.72
N GLY A 179 -4.99 11.03 -14.36
CA GLY A 179 -3.55 10.75 -14.34
C GLY A 179 -3.11 10.09 -15.65
N GLN A 180 -1.84 10.21 -16.02
CA GLN A 180 -1.32 9.53 -17.21
C GLN A 180 -0.42 8.36 -16.80
N SER A 181 -0.51 7.25 -17.52
CA SER A 181 0.31 6.06 -17.29
C SER A 181 1.14 5.75 -18.53
N TYR A 182 2.46 5.64 -18.34
CA TYR A 182 3.44 5.33 -19.38
C TYR A 182 4.12 4.02 -19.04
N THR A 183 4.07 3.05 -19.95
CA THR A 183 4.88 1.83 -19.87
C THR A 183 5.98 1.91 -20.92
N CYS A 184 7.24 1.87 -20.48
CA CYS A 184 8.39 2.05 -21.35
C CYS A 184 9.50 1.02 -21.08
N LEU A 185 10.38 0.87 -22.08
CA LEU A 185 11.64 0.17 -21.96
C LEU A 185 12.68 1.17 -21.45
N VAL A 186 13.44 0.79 -20.43
CA VAL A 186 14.53 1.61 -19.89
C VAL A 186 15.82 0.79 -19.85
N PRO A 187 16.94 1.29 -20.38
CA PRO A 187 18.23 0.66 -20.19
C PRO A 187 18.51 0.39 -18.71
N HIS A 188 18.92 -0.84 -18.38
CA HIS A 188 19.16 -1.25 -17.00
C HIS A 188 20.21 -0.36 -16.31
N ARG A 189 21.19 0.14 -17.07
CA ARG A 189 22.20 1.11 -16.59
C ARG A 189 21.60 2.42 -16.11
N LEU A 190 20.58 2.96 -16.79
CA LEU A 190 19.94 4.22 -16.40
C LEU A 190 19.14 4.02 -15.12
N LEU A 191 18.36 2.95 -15.04
CA LEU A 191 17.58 2.63 -13.84
C LEU A 191 18.47 2.41 -12.61
N ARG A 192 19.60 1.69 -12.78
CA ARG A 192 20.58 1.50 -11.69
C ARG A 192 21.27 2.80 -11.28
N THR A 193 21.61 3.66 -12.24
CA THR A 193 22.27 4.95 -11.96
C THR A 193 21.34 5.89 -11.21
N ALA A 194 20.06 5.92 -11.58
CA ALA A 194 19.04 6.69 -10.89
C ALA A 194 18.76 6.21 -9.46
N GLY A 195 19.09 4.96 -9.14
CA GLY A 195 18.77 4.35 -7.84
C GLY A 195 17.27 4.24 -7.56
N ALA A 196 16.42 4.42 -8.58
CA ALA A 196 14.97 4.53 -8.42
C ALA A 196 14.31 3.16 -8.19
N ALA A 197 13.41 3.10 -7.22
CA ALA A 197 12.64 1.94 -6.84
C ALA A 197 11.12 2.19 -6.95
N HIS A 198 10.33 1.12 -6.80
CA HIS A 198 8.88 1.22 -6.78
C HIS A 198 8.42 2.24 -5.71
N GLY A 199 7.64 3.21 -6.13
CA GLY A 199 7.07 4.26 -5.28
C GLY A 199 7.82 5.58 -5.34
N ASP A 200 9.05 5.60 -5.85
CA ASP A 200 9.86 6.81 -5.91
C ASP A 200 9.31 7.81 -6.93
N GLN A 201 9.57 9.10 -6.67
CA GLN A 201 9.36 10.15 -7.65
C GLN A 201 10.61 10.29 -8.50
N VAL A 202 10.41 10.36 -9.80
CA VAL A 202 11.49 10.48 -10.77
C VAL A 202 11.14 11.54 -11.80
N PHE A 203 12.14 12.29 -12.23
CA PHE A 203 12.10 12.97 -13.52
C PHE A 203 12.46 11.94 -14.60
N PHE A 204 11.77 11.98 -15.74
CA PHE A 204 12.05 11.07 -16.84
C PHE A 204 11.81 11.72 -18.21
N SER A 205 12.54 11.24 -19.22
CA SER A 205 12.34 11.55 -20.63
C SER A 205 12.09 10.27 -21.42
N LEU A 206 11.07 10.28 -22.27
CA LEU A 206 10.71 9.19 -23.18
C LEU A 206 10.68 9.69 -24.62
N HIS A 207 11.05 8.83 -25.56
CA HIS A 207 10.69 8.97 -26.98
C HIS A 207 9.96 7.71 -27.45
N ALA A 208 9.10 7.90 -28.44
CA ALA A 208 8.45 6.81 -29.13
C ALA A 208 9.37 6.29 -30.25
N LEU A 209 9.82 5.04 -30.10
CA LEU A 209 10.55 4.32 -31.15
C LEU A 209 9.56 3.55 -32.01
N ASP A 210 9.52 3.88 -33.31
CA ASP A 210 8.76 3.11 -34.28
C ASP A 210 9.58 1.93 -34.80
N ILE A 211 9.03 0.72 -34.65
CA ILE A 211 9.67 -0.51 -35.10
C ILE A 211 8.87 -1.03 -36.30
N PRO A 212 9.41 -0.89 -37.53
CA PRO A 212 8.68 -1.23 -38.75
C PRO A 212 8.10 -2.64 -38.73
N GLY A 213 6.80 -2.75 -39.00
CA GLY A 213 6.07 -4.02 -39.04
C GLY A 213 5.76 -4.65 -37.67
N VAL A 214 6.12 -3.98 -36.57
CA VAL A 214 5.90 -4.48 -35.21
C VAL A 214 4.92 -3.56 -34.46
N ARG A 215 5.42 -2.48 -33.85
CA ARG A 215 4.65 -1.43 -33.16
C ARG A 215 5.57 -0.31 -32.71
N CYS A 216 4.99 0.83 -32.35
CA CYS A 216 5.67 1.84 -31.56
C CYS A 216 5.80 1.41 -30.09
N VAL A 217 6.94 1.73 -29.47
CA VAL A 217 7.18 1.55 -28.03
C VAL A 217 7.76 2.80 -27.40
N TRP A 218 7.45 3.04 -26.13
CA TRP A 218 8.16 4.06 -25.37
C TRP A 218 9.53 3.54 -24.95
N VAL A 219 10.56 4.33 -25.21
CA VAL A 219 11.94 4.12 -24.76
C VAL A 219 12.33 5.28 -23.87
N CYS A 220 12.92 4.98 -22.71
CA CYS A 220 13.33 5.98 -21.74
C CYS A 220 14.78 6.40 -22.00
N ASP A 221 14.97 7.68 -22.29
CA ASP A 221 16.28 8.29 -22.57
C ASP A 221 17.01 8.72 -21.31
N ALA A 222 16.24 9.15 -20.31
CA ALA A 222 16.75 9.67 -19.05
C ALA A 222 15.76 9.37 -17.93
N ILE A 223 16.28 9.02 -16.76
CA ILE A 223 15.52 8.85 -15.52
C ILE A 223 16.41 9.26 -14.35
N GLU A 224 15.88 10.09 -13.45
CA GLU A 224 16.61 10.66 -12.31
C GLU A 224 15.69 10.67 -11.09
N GLY A 225 16.20 10.26 -9.92
CA GLY A 225 15.46 10.35 -8.66
C GLY A 225 15.32 11.79 -8.17
N LEU A 226 14.18 12.11 -7.54
CA LEU A 226 13.91 13.41 -6.91
C LEU A 226 13.94 13.34 -5.38
#